data_AF-A0A7C5DAF4-F1
#
_entry.id   AF-A0A7C5DAF4-F1
#
_cell.length_a   1.000
_cell.length_b   1.000
_cell.length_c   1.000
_cell.angle_alpha   90.00
_cell.angle_beta   90.00
_cell.angle_gamma   90.00
#
_symmetry.space_group_name_H-M   'P 1'
#
loop_
_entity.id
_entity.type
_entity.pdbx_description
1 polymer ?
#
loop_
_entity_poly.entity_id
_entity_poly.type
_entity_poly.pdbx_seq_one_letter_code
_entity_poly.pdbx_strand_id
1 'polypeptide(L)'
;MNLFDKMTQQQRMLLAIVLSFIFFIVYDFLLPKPQALPADMNQTAISQNSAASATTSAPAPATASTAAPAGASQGAPASDAASVSAAGADAHENIAEVNTRDFHMYIDDLGRVSRFEVLIEKFKTEEGKLPNLVDPAAPVKPLEIRFSDPKLNLEAFKTPYTADRKMLNAIDGERVLTLTQKLSSVTVTKRLQFKPNGTYDVSVTLSNPVEYYISPGFRPTEHADMYTFKGVLIRKAD
;
A
#
# COMPACT_ATOMS: atom_id res chain seq x y z
N MET A 1 45.95 -2.61 43.69
CA MET A 1 45.24 -1.37 44.09
C MET A 1 45.05 -0.54 42.83
N ASN A 2 43.83 -0.50 42.29
CA ASN A 2 43.58 0.10 40.98
C ASN A 2 43.76 1.62 41.03
N LEU A 3 44.36 2.20 39.98
CA LEU A 3 44.66 3.64 39.90
C LEU A 3 43.40 4.52 40.02
N PHE A 4 42.25 3.98 39.63
CA PHE A 4 40.93 4.61 39.76
C PHE A 4 40.50 4.83 41.22
N ASP A 5 41.02 4.03 42.17
CA ASP A 5 40.57 4.06 43.56
C ASP A 5 41.14 5.26 44.34
N LYS A 6 42.25 5.83 43.86
CA LYS A 6 42.89 7.03 44.44
C LYS A 6 42.34 8.35 43.90
N MET A 7 41.41 8.32 42.94
CA MET A 7 40.86 9.53 42.31
C MET A 7 39.58 9.99 43.02
N THR A 8 39.48 11.30 43.27
CA THR A 8 38.27 11.92 43.82
C THR A 8 37.09 11.82 42.84
N GLN A 9 35.86 11.94 43.33
CA GLN A 9 34.64 11.88 42.49
C GLN A 9 34.70 12.84 41.29
N GLN A 10 35.22 14.06 41.51
CA GLN A 10 35.38 15.07 40.47
C GLN A 10 36.44 14.67 39.43
N GLN A 11 37.55 14.05 39.85
CA GLN A 11 38.58 13.56 38.93
C GLN A 11 38.08 12.39 38.08
N ARG A 12 37.27 11.49 38.65
CA ARG A 12 36.63 10.39 37.90
C ARG A 12 35.63 10.93 36.87
N MET A 13 34.86 11.95 37.24
CA MET A 13 33.93 12.63 36.33
C MET A 13 34.68 13.34 35.19
N LEU A 14 35.75 14.08 35.50
CA LEU A 14 36.57 14.76 34.50
C LEU A 14 37.23 13.76 33.53
N LEU A 15 37.75 12.65 34.04
CA LEU A 15 38.37 11.60 33.24
C LEU A 15 37.36 10.96 32.28
N ALA A 16 36.12 10.69 32.73
CA ALA A 16 35.05 10.15 31.89
C ALA A 16 34.67 11.11 30.75
N ILE A 17 34.64 12.41 31.03
CA ILE A 17 34.36 13.44 30.02
C ILE A 17 35.46 13.45 28.95
N VAL A 18 36.74 13.44 29.36
CA VAL A 18 37.87 13.43 28.40
C VAL A 18 37.88 12.14 27.56
N LEU A 19 37.61 10.99 28.17
CA LEU A 19 37.49 9.70 27.46
C LEU A 19 36.36 9.70 26.43
N SER A 20 35.23 10.33 26.76
CA SER A 20 34.10 10.48 25.84
C SER A 20 34.49 11.27 24.59
N PHE A 21 35.18 12.39 24.74
CA PHE A 21 35.67 13.17 23.59
C PHE A 21 36.66 12.39 22.73
N ILE A 22 37.59 11.65 23.33
CA ILE A 22 38.55 10.82 22.59
C ILE A 22 37.80 9.73 21.81
N PHE A 23 36.80 9.09 22.42
CA PHE A 23 35.97 8.09 21.74
C PHE A 23 35.27 8.68 20.50
N PHE A 24 34.66 9.86 20.61
CA PHE A 24 33.99 10.50 19.47
C PHE A 24 34.96 10.92 18.35
N ILE A 25 36.17 11.38 18.68
CA ILE A 25 37.20 11.72 17.68
C ILE A 25 37.64 10.48 16.92
N VAL A 26 37.89 9.38 17.63
CA VAL A 26 38.29 8.10 17.01
C VAL A 26 37.14 7.51 16.20
N TYR A 27 35.90 7.61 16.70
CA TYR A 27 34.70 7.17 16.00
C TYR A 27 34.50 7.93 14.66
N ASP A 28 34.66 9.26 14.64
CA ASP A 28 34.55 10.07 13.41
C ASP A 28 35.68 9.77 12.40
N PHE A 29 36.85 9.32 12.87
CA PHE A 29 37.98 8.99 12.00
C PHE A 29 37.93 7.55 11.46
N LEU A 30 37.41 6.60 12.23
CA LEU A 30 37.38 5.17 11.86
C LEU A 30 36.11 4.77 11.09
N LEU A 31 34.98 5.47 11.27
CA LEU A 31 33.77 5.15 10.53
C LEU A 31 33.62 6.00 9.26
N PRO A 32 33.18 5.41 8.14
CA PRO A 32 32.91 6.16 6.92
C PRO A 32 31.79 7.18 7.15
N LYS A 33 32.03 8.43 6.76
CA LYS A 33 31.00 9.47 6.77
C LYS A 33 29.87 9.05 5.82
N PRO A 34 28.59 9.14 6.25
CA PRO A 34 27.48 8.82 5.37
C PRO A 34 27.57 9.71 4.13
N GLN A 35 27.63 9.08 2.95
CA GLN A 35 27.53 9.80 1.69
C GLN A 35 26.19 10.54 1.71
N ALA A 36 26.23 11.84 1.44
CA ALA A 36 25.01 12.59 1.17
C ALA A 36 24.32 11.90 -0.02
N LEU A 37 23.20 11.25 0.26
CA LEU A 37 22.25 10.85 -0.77
C LEU A 37 21.91 12.11 -1.56
N PRO A 38 21.86 12.06 -2.91
CA PRO A 38 21.39 13.18 -3.70
C PRO A 38 20.07 13.67 -3.10
N ALA A 39 20.01 14.94 -2.71
CA ALA A 39 18.76 15.57 -2.37
C ALA A 39 17.84 15.39 -3.58
N ASP A 40 16.65 14.82 -3.35
CA ASP A 40 15.59 14.75 -4.34
C ASP A 40 15.44 16.11 -5.02
N MET A 41 15.74 16.17 -6.31
CA MET A 41 15.57 17.36 -7.15
C MET A 41 14.09 17.60 -7.45
N ASN A 42 13.28 17.80 -6.41
CA ASN A 42 11.92 18.33 -6.54
C ASN A 42 11.77 19.63 -5.73
N GLN A 43 12.77 20.50 -5.84
CA GLN A 43 12.70 21.85 -5.33
C GLN A 43 12.28 22.80 -6.47
N THR A 44 10.98 23.02 -6.60
CA THR A 44 10.45 24.07 -7.47
C THR A 44 10.78 25.42 -6.84
N ALA A 45 11.84 26.05 -7.33
CA ALA A 45 12.15 27.44 -7.04
C ALA A 45 11.07 28.32 -7.69
N ILE A 46 10.23 28.96 -6.86
CA ILE A 46 9.33 30.01 -7.32
C ILE A 46 10.14 31.31 -7.35
N SER A 47 10.60 31.70 -8.53
CA SER A 47 11.08 33.05 -8.79
C SER A 47 9.89 33.98 -8.97
N GLN A 48 9.80 34.99 -8.09
CA GLN A 48 8.90 36.13 -8.19
C GLN A 48 9.10 36.87 -9.51
N ASN A 49 8.01 37.18 -10.21
CA ASN A 49 7.95 38.38 -11.04
C ASN A 49 6.76 39.23 -10.62
N SER A 50 7.09 40.47 -10.24
CA SER A 50 6.19 41.49 -9.72
C SER A 50 5.59 42.30 -10.86
N ALA A 51 4.27 42.51 -10.83
CA ALA A 51 3.59 43.72 -11.31
C ALA A 51 2.17 43.68 -10.72
N ALA A 52 1.97 44.31 -9.56
CA ALA A 52 1.49 45.68 -9.42
C ALA A 52 0.02 45.85 -9.80
N SER A 53 -0.87 45.93 -8.80
CA SER A 53 -1.85 47.01 -8.65
C SER A 53 -2.55 46.95 -7.27
N ALA A 54 -2.25 47.98 -6.48
CA ALA A 54 -3.17 48.84 -5.71
C ALA A 54 -4.68 48.54 -5.78
N THR A 55 -5.56 48.82 -4.80
CA THR A 55 -5.52 49.36 -3.43
C THR A 55 -6.99 49.35 -2.95
N THR A 56 -7.24 49.14 -1.64
CA THR A 56 -8.45 49.50 -0.85
C THR A 56 -9.80 48.84 -1.21
N SER A 57 -10.70 48.43 -0.32
CA SER A 57 -10.93 48.71 1.12
C SER A 57 -11.94 47.68 1.65
N ALA A 58 -11.80 47.25 2.90
CA ALA A 58 -12.84 46.52 3.65
C ALA A 58 -13.84 47.52 4.29
N PRO A 59 -15.10 47.13 4.58
CA PRO A 59 -15.39 46.45 5.85
C PRO A 59 -16.43 45.29 5.78
N ALA A 60 -16.45 44.51 6.85
CA ALA A 60 -17.11 43.21 7.11
C ALA A 60 -18.63 43.29 7.44
N PRO A 61 -19.29 42.23 7.98
CA PRO A 61 -19.39 40.82 7.58
C PRO A 61 -20.87 40.35 7.47
N ALA A 62 -21.15 39.26 6.74
CA ALA A 62 -22.31 38.41 7.03
C ALA A 62 -22.09 36.96 6.56
N THR A 63 -22.47 36.05 7.44
CA THR A 63 -22.41 34.59 7.42
C THR A 63 -23.10 33.93 6.22
N ALA A 64 -22.44 32.93 5.61
CA ALA A 64 -22.88 31.53 5.53
C ALA A 64 -22.25 30.80 4.33
N SER A 65 -21.56 29.69 4.65
CA SER A 65 -21.31 28.48 3.86
C SER A 65 -21.15 28.61 2.33
N THR A 66 -19.90 28.52 1.85
CA THR A 66 -19.59 28.33 0.43
C THR A 66 -18.92 26.97 0.25
N ALA A 67 -19.64 26.06 -0.40
CA ALA A 67 -19.06 24.97 -1.17
C ALA A 67 -18.21 25.57 -2.30
N ALA A 68 -16.97 25.09 -2.44
CA ALA A 68 -16.05 25.55 -3.48
C ALA A 68 -16.51 25.08 -4.88
N PRO A 69 -16.54 25.97 -5.89
CA PRO A 69 -16.89 25.64 -7.26
C PRO A 69 -15.65 25.30 -8.13
N ALA A 70 -15.96 24.65 -9.25
CA ALA A 70 -15.06 24.22 -10.32
C ALA A 70 -14.56 25.36 -11.24
N GLY A 71 -13.48 25.08 -11.99
CA GLY A 71 -13.04 25.82 -13.18
C GLY A 71 -11.52 25.73 -13.38
N ALA A 72 -10.96 24.78 -14.15
CA ALA A 72 -10.91 24.67 -15.62
C ALA A 72 -9.56 25.12 -16.25
N SER A 73 -8.85 24.12 -16.80
CA SER A 73 -8.17 24.09 -18.13
C SER A 73 -6.87 24.92 -18.34
N GLN A 74 -5.82 24.52 -19.07
CA GLN A 74 -5.57 23.43 -20.03
C GLN A 74 -4.06 23.37 -20.40
N GLY A 75 -3.61 22.20 -20.89
CA GLY A 75 -2.44 22.01 -21.79
C GLY A 75 -1.22 21.34 -21.13
N ALA A 76 -0.72 20.14 -21.50
CA ALA A 76 -0.92 19.24 -22.64
C ALA A 76 -0.36 17.83 -22.29
N PRO A 77 -0.27 16.87 -23.24
CA PRO A 77 -1.24 15.84 -23.58
C PRO A 77 -1.04 14.53 -22.79
N ALA A 78 -2.11 14.05 -22.13
CA ALA A 78 -2.23 12.67 -21.67
C ALA A 78 -3.13 11.92 -22.65
N SER A 79 -2.54 11.08 -23.50
CA SER A 79 -3.28 10.17 -24.37
C SER A 79 -3.73 8.93 -23.58
N ASP A 80 -5.04 8.85 -23.36
CA ASP A 80 -5.86 7.64 -23.16
C ASP A 80 -5.61 6.72 -21.95
N ALA A 81 -5.51 7.30 -20.75
CA ALA A 81 -5.83 6.59 -19.50
C ALA A 81 -7.12 7.11 -18.84
N ALA A 82 -8.06 7.62 -19.64
CA ALA A 82 -9.35 8.11 -19.15
C ALA A 82 -10.46 7.08 -19.35
N SER A 83 -11.13 6.77 -18.24
CA SER A 83 -12.50 6.25 -18.17
C SER A 83 -12.78 4.83 -18.68
N VAL A 84 -12.28 3.85 -17.95
CA VAL A 84 -13.24 2.89 -17.36
C VAL A 84 -13.58 3.41 -15.97
N SER A 85 -14.44 4.42 -15.97
CA SER A 85 -15.22 4.78 -14.79
C SER A 85 -15.89 3.51 -14.27
N ALA A 86 -15.72 3.24 -12.98
CA ALA A 86 -16.51 2.27 -12.24
C ALA A 86 -18.00 2.50 -12.52
N ALA A 87 -18.54 1.73 -13.46
CA ALA A 87 -19.95 1.63 -13.74
C ALA A 87 -20.39 0.34 -13.06
N GLY A 88 -21.17 0.50 -12.00
CA GLY A 88 -21.69 -0.61 -11.19
C GLY A 88 -20.74 -0.99 -10.06
N ALA A 89 -21.23 -0.92 -8.83
CA ALA A 89 -20.88 -1.95 -7.85
C ALA A 89 -21.50 -3.26 -8.39
N ASP A 90 -20.90 -3.82 -9.44
CA ASP A 90 -21.23 -5.14 -9.92
C ASP A 90 -20.79 -6.07 -8.79
N ALA A 91 -21.79 -6.58 -8.06
CA ALA A 91 -21.57 -7.55 -7.02
C ALA A 91 -21.06 -8.82 -7.70
N HIS A 92 -19.75 -8.94 -7.82
CA HIS A 92 -19.09 -10.11 -8.36
C HIS A 92 -19.29 -11.29 -7.40
N GLU A 93 -19.80 -12.40 -7.92
CA GLU A 93 -20.02 -13.61 -7.13
C GLU A 93 -18.68 -14.30 -6.83
N ASN A 94 -18.57 -14.92 -5.66
CA ASN A 94 -17.42 -15.78 -5.35
C ASN A 94 -17.57 -17.12 -6.08
N ILE A 95 -16.61 -17.46 -6.94
CA ILE A 95 -16.58 -18.73 -7.68
C ILE A 95 -15.75 -19.80 -6.98
N ALA A 96 -14.88 -19.42 -6.03
CA ALA A 96 -14.09 -20.35 -5.26
C ALA A 96 -13.71 -19.84 -3.86
N GLU A 97 -13.57 -20.78 -2.92
CA GLU A 97 -13.09 -20.58 -1.55
C GLU A 97 -11.88 -21.47 -1.27
N VAL A 98 -10.87 -20.94 -0.58
CA VAL A 98 -9.63 -21.65 -0.24
C VAL A 98 -9.38 -21.61 1.26
N ASN A 99 -9.58 -22.75 1.90
CA ASN A 99 -9.34 -22.96 3.31
C ASN A 99 -7.90 -23.42 3.56
N THR A 100 -7.17 -22.66 4.36
CA THR A 100 -5.85 -23.03 4.86
C THR A 100 -5.83 -22.96 6.38
N ARG A 101 -4.70 -23.32 7.00
CA ARG A 101 -4.56 -23.19 8.46
C ARG A 101 -4.52 -21.73 8.92
N ASP A 102 -3.91 -20.84 8.13
CA ASP A 102 -3.54 -19.50 8.56
C ASP A 102 -4.46 -18.41 7.96
N PHE A 103 -5.21 -18.72 6.90
CA PHE A 103 -6.15 -17.81 6.25
C PHE A 103 -7.28 -18.53 5.52
N HIS A 104 -8.39 -17.82 5.29
CA HIS A 104 -9.47 -18.19 4.38
C HIS A 104 -9.57 -17.17 3.26
N MET A 105 -9.48 -17.62 2.01
CA MET A 105 -9.45 -16.75 0.84
C MET A 105 -10.64 -17.01 -0.09
N TYR A 106 -11.25 -15.92 -0.58
CA TYR A 106 -12.38 -15.95 -1.50
C TYR A 106 -11.97 -15.37 -2.85
N ILE A 107 -12.41 -16.00 -3.92
CA ILE A 107 -12.09 -15.61 -5.30
C ILE A 107 -13.37 -15.28 -6.03
N ASP A 108 -13.44 -14.08 -6.61
CA ASP A 108 -14.57 -13.63 -7.42
C ASP A 108 -14.53 -14.13 -8.87
N ASP A 109 -15.64 -13.93 -9.58
CA ASP A 109 -15.81 -14.30 -10.99
C ASP A 109 -14.86 -13.58 -11.96
N LEU A 110 -14.18 -12.49 -11.56
CA LEU A 110 -13.07 -11.89 -12.32
C LEU A 110 -11.71 -12.51 -11.97
N GLY A 111 -11.71 -13.57 -11.16
CA GLY A 111 -10.51 -14.29 -10.73
C GLY A 111 -9.63 -13.50 -9.77
N ARG A 112 -10.18 -12.51 -9.07
CA ARG A 112 -9.48 -11.68 -8.09
C ARG A 112 -9.69 -12.24 -6.69
N VAL A 113 -8.80 -11.92 -5.77
CA VAL A 113 -9.04 -12.17 -4.35
C VAL A 113 -10.05 -11.15 -3.86
N SER A 114 -11.28 -11.58 -3.60
CA SER A 114 -12.37 -10.70 -3.16
C SER A 114 -12.37 -10.47 -1.66
N ARG A 115 -11.81 -11.42 -0.91
CA ARG A 115 -11.67 -11.38 0.54
C ARG A 115 -10.51 -12.27 0.99
N PHE A 116 -9.80 -11.84 2.02
CA PHE A 116 -8.70 -12.59 2.61
C PHE A 116 -8.75 -12.47 4.12
N GLU A 117 -9.39 -13.45 4.77
CA GLU A 117 -9.58 -13.48 6.22
C GLU A 117 -8.38 -14.18 6.88
N VAL A 118 -7.71 -13.52 7.82
CA VAL A 118 -6.56 -14.12 8.52
C VAL A 118 -7.05 -14.90 9.73
N LEU A 119 -6.74 -16.19 9.81
CA LEU A 119 -7.24 -17.11 10.86
C LEU A 119 -6.31 -17.23 12.09
N ILE A 120 -5.28 -16.37 12.18
CA ILE A 120 -4.30 -16.42 13.27
C ILE A 120 -4.85 -15.65 14.48
N GLU A 121 -4.99 -16.34 15.60
CA GLU A 121 -5.64 -15.85 16.82
C GLU A 121 -5.09 -14.53 17.35
N LYS A 122 -3.77 -14.30 17.24
CA LYS A 122 -3.12 -13.07 17.70
C LYS A 122 -3.57 -11.80 16.97
N PHE A 123 -4.23 -11.95 15.82
CA PHE A 123 -4.75 -10.83 15.03
C PHE A 123 -6.24 -10.59 15.24
N LYS A 124 -6.90 -11.35 16.12
CA LYS A 124 -8.28 -11.06 16.51
C LYS A 124 -8.36 -9.67 17.14
N THR A 125 -9.38 -8.91 16.79
CA THR A 125 -9.70 -7.65 17.49
C THR A 125 -10.19 -7.94 18.91
N GLU A 126 -10.33 -6.90 19.75
CA GLU A 126 -10.90 -7.04 21.09
C GLU A 126 -12.32 -7.60 21.07
N GLU A 127 -13.08 -7.36 19.99
CA GLU A 127 -14.41 -7.93 19.75
C GLU A 127 -14.38 -9.37 19.18
N GLY A 128 -13.19 -9.98 19.07
CA GLY A 128 -12.99 -11.33 18.58
C GLY A 128 -13.12 -11.50 17.06
N LYS A 129 -13.13 -10.40 16.29
CA LYS A 129 -13.23 -10.43 14.82
C LYS A 129 -11.87 -10.72 14.20
N LEU A 130 -11.83 -11.55 13.17
CA LEU A 130 -10.63 -11.79 12.37
C LEU A 130 -10.50 -10.71 11.29
N PRO A 131 -9.28 -10.21 11.03
CA PRO A 131 -9.09 -9.13 10.07
C PRO A 131 -9.24 -9.64 8.63
N ASN A 132 -9.75 -8.77 7.78
CA ASN A 132 -9.82 -9.01 6.34
C ASN A 132 -8.86 -8.09 5.61
N LEU A 133 -7.87 -8.67 4.94
CA LEU A 133 -6.82 -7.90 4.27
C LEU A 133 -7.27 -7.27 2.95
N VAL A 134 -8.43 -7.64 2.42
CA VAL A 134 -8.96 -7.07 1.18
C VAL A 134 -10.23 -6.30 1.46
N ASP A 135 -10.17 -4.98 1.34
CA ASP A 135 -11.34 -4.12 1.42
C ASP A 135 -12.33 -4.48 0.28
N PRO A 136 -13.58 -4.88 0.58
CA PRO A 136 -14.57 -5.20 -0.45
C PRO A 136 -14.81 -4.05 -1.44
N ALA A 137 -14.64 -2.80 -0.98
CA ALA A 137 -14.77 -1.58 -1.76
C ALA A 137 -13.47 -1.11 -2.43
N ALA A 138 -12.37 -1.87 -2.31
CA ALA A 138 -11.11 -1.56 -2.97
C ALA A 138 -11.32 -1.45 -4.49
N PRO A 139 -10.87 -0.36 -5.15
CA PRO A 139 -11.04 -0.17 -6.59
C PRO A 139 -10.18 -1.13 -7.42
N VAL A 140 -9.12 -1.71 -6.83
CA VAL A 140 -8.32 -2.77 -7.44
C VAL A 140 -8.02 -3.83 -6.39
N LYS A 141 -8.34 -5.08 -6.72
CA LYS A 141 -8.17 -6.24 -5.83
C LYS A 141 -6.97 -7.08 -6.24
N PRO A 142 -6.38 -7.88 -5.32
CA PRO A 142 -5.25 -8.73 -5.66
C PRO A 142 -5.58 -9.73 -6.77
N LEU A 143 -4.58 -10.06 -7.58
CA LEU A 143 -4.67 -10.97 -8.72
C LEU A 143 -5.57 -10.50 -9.87
N GLU A 144 -6.01 -9.25 -9.86
CA GLU A 144 -6.67 -8.65 -11.02
C GLU A 144 -5.71 -8.60 -12.21
N ILE A 145 -6.15 -9.16 -13.34
CA ILE A 145 -5.41 -9.12 -14.61
C ILE A 145 -5.97 -7.98 -15.46
N ARG A 146 -5.07 -7.16 -16.01
CA ARG A 146 -5.41 -6.13 -17.01
C ARG A 146 -4.57 -6.33 -18.25
N PHE A 147 -5.19 -6.20 -19.43
CA PHE A 147 -4.51 -6.31 -20.71
C PHE A 147 -4.11 -4.93 -21.23
N SER A 148 -2.97 -4.84 -21.92
CA SER A 148 -2.56 -3.59 -22.59
C SER A 148 -3.52 -3.20 -23.73
N ASP A 149 -4.09 -4.19 -24.44
CA ASP A 149 -5.09 -3.94 -25.48
C ASP A 149 -6.44 -3.52 -24.83
N PRO A 150 -6.96 -2.31 -25.13
CA PRO A 150 -8.15 -1.80 -24.46
C PRO A 150 -9.42 -2.63 -24.73
N LYS A 151 -9.56 -3.23 -25.93
CA LYS A 151 -10.74 -4.02 -26.28
C LYS A 151 -10.74 -5.35 -25.56
N LEU A 152 -9.59 -6.02 -25.55
CA LEU A 152 -9.39 -7.25 -24.81
C LEU A 152 -9.56 -7.04 -23.30
N ASN A 153 -9.03 -5.92 -22.79
CA ASN A 153 -9.21 -5.57 -21.39
C ASN A 153 -10.70 -5.39 -21.06
N LEU A 154 -11.45 -4.63 -21.86
CA LEU A 154 -12.89 -4.44 -21.65
C LEU A 154 -13.68 -5.75 -21.72
N GLU A 155 -13.30 -6.66 -22.62
CA GLU A 155 -13.89 -8.00 -22.70
C GLU A 155 -13.61 -8.80 -21.42
N ALA A 156 -12.37 -8.77 -20.92
CA ALA A 156 -11.97 -9.50 -19.72
C ALA A 156 -12.74 -9.10 -18.46
N PHE A 157 -13.16 -7.84 -18.33
CA PHE A 157 -14.01 -7.39 -17.21
C PHE A 157 -15.49 -7.77 -17.35
N LYS A 158 -15.91 -8.32 -18.50
CA LYS A 158 -17.29 -8.76 -18.77
C LYS A 158 -17.44 -10.26 -18.87
N THR A 159 -16.33 -10.98 -19.03
CA THR A 159 -16.31 -12.43 -19.20
C THR A 159 -15.78 -13.09 -17.93
N PRO A 160 -16.60 -13.83 -17.18
CA PRO A 160 -16.16 -14.43 -15.93
C PRO A 160 -15.17 -15.58 -16.15
N TYR A 161 -14.31 -15.79 -15.15
CA TYR A 161 -13.55 -17.00 -14.96
C TYR A 161 -14.46 -18.15 -14.54
N THR A 162 -14.01 -19.37 -14.83
CA THR A 162 -14.53 -20.60 -14.26
C THR A 162 -13.46 -21.22 -13.37
N ALA A 163 -13.84 -21.65 -12.17
CA ALA A 163 -12.96 -22.41 -11.30
C ALA A 163 -13.14 -23.92 -11.55
N ASP A 164 -12.06 -24.69 -11.45
CA ASP A 164 -12.12 -26.15 -11.53
C ASP A 164 -12.85 -26.78 -10.32
N ARG A 165 -12.97 -26.04 -9.22
CA ARG A 165 -13.71 -26.41 -8.01
C ARG A 165 -14.16 -25.17 -7.23
N LYS A 166 -15.28 -25.28 -6.52
CA LYS A 166 -15.81 -24.18 -5.67
C LYS A 166 -15.15 -24.06 -4.31
N MET A 167 -14.58 -25.15 -3.78
CA MET A 167 -13.94 -25.16 -2.48
C MET A 167 -12.65 -25.97 -2.54
N LEU A 168 -11.58 -25.43 -1.99
CA LEU A 168 -10.28 -26.08 -1.88
C LEU A 168 -9.83 -26.06 -0.42
N ASN A 169 -9.59 -27.24 0.15
CA ASN A 169 -8.99 -27.39 1.46
C ASN A 169 -7.50 -27.73 1.31
N ALA A 170 -6.63 -26.82 1.73
CA ALA A 170 -5.17 -26.92 1.67
C ALA A 170 -4.52 -26.86 3.06
N ILE A 171 -5.23 -27.33 4.10
CA ILE A 171 -4.72 -27.35 5.49
C ILE A 171 -3.54 -28.32 5.63
N ASP A 172 -3.69 -29.56 5.16
CA ASP A 172 -2.73 -30.64 5.43
C ASP A 172 -1.79 -30.96 4.25
N GLY A 173 -1.84 -30.17 3.18
CA GLY A 173 -1.02 -30.46 2.02
C GLY A 173 -1.11 -29.42 0.93
N GLU A 174 -0.15 -29.51 0.00
CA GLU A 174 -0.11 -28.65 -1.16
C GLU A 174 -1.29 -28.96 -2.10
N ARG A 175 -1.97 -27.91 -2.55
CA ARG A 175 -3.15 -28.01 -3.41
C ARG A 175 -3.19 -26.91 -4.43
N VAL A 176 -3.84 -27.19 -5.54
CA VAL A 176 -3.92 -26.28 -6.68
C VAL A 176 -5.37 -25.96 -7.00
N LEU A 177 -5.67 -24.67 -7.13
CA LEU A 177 -6.90 -24.15 -7.74
C LEU A 177 -6.57 -23.65 -9.14
N THR A 178 -7.39 -24.01 -10.13
CA THR A 178 -7.19 -23.54 -11.51
C THR A 178 -8.41 -22.73 -11.94
N LEU A 179 -8.15 -21.50 -12.37
CA LEU A 179 -9.16 -20.59 -12.93
C LEU A 179 -8.92 -20.46 -14.43
N THR A 180 -9.99 -20.57 -15.22
CA THR A 180 -9.94 -20.44 -16.68
C THR A 180 -10.90 -19.35 -17.15
N GLN A 181 -10.39 -18.38 -17.91
CA GLN A 181 -11.18 -17.37 -18.61
C GLN A 181 -10.96 -17.53 -20.12
N LYS A 182 -12.03 -17.76 -20.86
CA LYS A 182 -11.99 -17.90 -22.32
C LYS A 182 -12.49 -16.59 -22.95
N LEU A 183 -11.57 -15.80 -23.48
CA LEU A 183 -11.87 -14.59 -24.24
C LEU A 183 -11.87 -14.92 -25.74
N SER A 184 -12.29 -13.96 -26.56
CA SER A 184 -12.39 -14.07 -28.01
C SER A 184 -11.08 -14.46 -28.69
N SER A 185 -9.95 -13.88 -28.23
CA SER A 185 -8.63 -14.05 -28.85
C SER A 185 -7.63 -14.81 -27.98
N VAL A 186 -7.87 -14.94 -26.67
CA VAL A 186 -6.94 -15.59 -25.73
C VAL A 186 -7.70 -16.34 -24.63
N THR A 187 -7.20 -17.49 -24.26
CA THR A 187 -7.61 -18.18 -23.03
C THR A 187 -6.57 -17.93 -21.95
N VAL A 188 -7.02 -17.42 -20.80
CA VAL A 188 -6.21 -17.22 -19.60
C VAL A 188 -6.40 -18.41 -18.67
N THR A 189 -5.31 -19.04 -18.27
CA THR A 189 -5.29 -20.06 -17.21
C THR A 189 -4.47 -19.55 -16.04
N LYS A 190 -5.10 -19.34 -14.89
CA LYS A 190 -4.46 -18.94 -13.64
C LYS A 190 -4.42 -20.13 -12.69
N ARG A 191 -3.22 -20.55 -12.33
CA ARG A 191 -2.98 -21.67 -11.42
C ARG A 191 -2.46 -21.12 -10.09
N LEU A 192 -3.21 -21.36 -9.02
CA LEU A 192 -2.91 -20.92 -7.65
C LEU A 192 -2.53 -22.14 -6.82
N GLN A 193 -1.26 -22.23 -6.40
CA GLN A 193 -0.71 -23.38 -5.70
C GLN A 193 -0.47 -23.03 -4.23
N PHE A 194 -1.35 -23.49 -3.35
CA PHE A 194 -1.35 -23.23 -1.92
C PHE A 194 -0.53 -24.26 -1.17
N LYS A 195 0.26 -23.79 -0.20
CA LYS A 195 1.17 -24.61 0.60
C LYS A 195 0.76 -24.60 2.08
N PRO A 196 1.04 -25.67 2.86
CA PRO A 196 0.69 -25.73 4.28
C PRO A 196 1.34 -24.66 5.17
N ASN A 197 2.41 -24.02 4.69
CA ASN A 197 3.11 -22.94 5.40
C ASN A 197 2.45 -21.55 5.21
N GLY A 198 1.26 -21.50 4.59
CA GLY A 198 0.51 -20.26 4.39
C GLY A 198 0.97 -19.43 3.20
N THR A 199 1.88 -19.92 2.36
CA THR A 199 2.22 -19.25 1.10
C THR A 199 1.46 -19.84 -0.08
N TYR A 200 1.37 -19.08 -1.16
CA TYR A 200 0.87 -19.57 -2.43
C TYR A 200 1.67 -19.03 -3.60
N ASP A 201 1.81 -19.84 -4.64
CA ASP A 201 2.41 -19.43 -5.91
C ASP A 201 1.32 -19.17 -6.95
N VAL A 202 1.56 -18.20 -7.84
CA VAL A 202 0.66 -17.87 -8.94
C VAL A 202 1.39 -18.09 -10.25
N SER A 203 0.81 -18.92 -11.12
CA SER A 203 1.25 -19.09 -12.50
C SER A 203 0.12 -18.69 -13.45
N VAL A 204 0.43 -17.83 -14.42
CA VAL A 204 -0.52 -17.42 -15.47
C VAL A 204 0.00 -17.91 -16.81
N THR A 205 -0.87 -18.56 -17.58
CA THR A 205 -0.58 -19.04 -18.92
C THR A 205 -1.65 -18.52 -19.88
N LEU A 206 -1.21 -18.07 -21.05
CA LEU A 206 -2.05 -17.53 -22.10
C LEU A 206 -1.97 -18.45 -23.32
N SER A 207 -3.10 -18.67 -24.01
CA SER A 207 -3.10 -19.46 -25.25
C SER A 207 -2.38 -18.74 -26.41
N ASN A 208 -2.28 -17.41 -26.33
CA ASN A 208 -1.60 -16.55 -27.30
C ASN A 208 -0.80 -15.47 -26.54
N PRO A 209 0.36 -15.04 -27.05
CA PRO A 209 1.16 -14.00 -26.40
C PRO A 209 0.46 -12.64 -26.51
N VAL A 210 0.02 -12.11 -25.37
CA VAL A 210 -0.50 -10.74 -25.23
C VAL A 210 0.09 -10.11 -23.98
N GLU A 211 0.29 -8.80 -24.00
CA GLU A 211 0.82 -8.07 -22.85
C GLU A 211 -0.26 -7.86 -21.78
N TYR A 212 0.08 -8.12 -20.53
CA TYR A 212 -0.82 -8.01 -19.39
C TYR A 212 -0.06 -7.65 -18.10
N TYR A 213 -0.82 -7.19 -17.11
CA TYR A 213 -0.36 -6.83 -15.78
C TYR A 213 -1.18 -7.57 -14.73
N ILE A 214 -0.56 -7.92 -13.61
CA ILE A 214 -1.26 -8.46 -12.43
C ILE A 214 -1.11 -7.47 -11.28
N SER A 215 -2.23 -7.08 -10.67
CA SER A 215 -2.21 -6.17 -9.52
C SER A 215 -2.00 -6.92 -8.19
N PRO A 216 -1.16 -6.39 -7.28
CA PRO A 216 -1.13 -6.85 -5.89
C PRO A 216 -2.36 -6.40 -5.08
N GLY A 217 -3.22 -5.54 -5.65
CA GLY A 217 -4.37 -4.94 -4.98
C GLY A 217 -4.03 -3.64 -4.24
N PHE A 218 -5.06 -3.01 -3.67
CA PHE A 218 -4.89 -1.87 -2.77
C PHE A 218 -4.39 -2.33 -1.39
N ARG A 219 -3.74 -1.41 -0.67
CA ARG A 219 -3.34 -1.65 0.72
C ARG A 219 -4.58 -1.93 1.59
N PRO A 220 -4.50 -2.86 2.56
CA PRO A 220 -5.58 -3.09 3.52
C PRO A 220 -5.95 -1.81 4.28
N THR A 221 -7.22 -1.64 4.59
CA THR A 221 -7.79 -0.47 5.29
C THR A 221 -8.08 -0.72 6.76
N GLU A 222 -7.63 -1.84 7.34
CA GLU A 222 -7.71 -2.12 8.78
C GLU A 222 -7.07 -0.93 9.53
N HIS A 223 -7.93 -0.08 10.11
CA HIS A 223 -7.51 1.14 10.77
C HIS A 223 -6.80 0.74 12.06
N ALA A 224 -5.47 0.68 12.02
CA ALA A 224 -4.68 0.70 13.23
C ALA A 224 -4.78 2.09 13.85
N ASP A 225 -5.83 2.33 14.65
CA ASP A 225 -5.87 3.44 15.62
C ASP A 225 -4.82 3.27 16.74
N MET A 226 -3.77 2.47 16.54
CA MET A 226 -2.84 2.09 17.59
C MET A 226 -1.65 3.04 17.79
N TYR A 227 -1.34 3.98 16.88
CA TYR A 227 -0.17 4.86 17.06
C TYR A 227 -0.28 6.29 16.51
N THR A 228 -1.47 6.84 16.28
CA THR A 228 -1.58 8.29 16.04
C THR A 228 -1.68 9.03 17.36
N PHE A 229 -0.54 9.43 17.92
CA PHE A 229 -0.54 10.44 18.99
C PHE A 229 -0.98 11.78 18.40
N LYS A 230 -2.24 12.18 18.63
CA LYS A 230 -2.70 13.55 18.37
C LYS A 230 -2.21 14.47 19.50
N GLY A 231 -0.89 14.68 19.57
CA GLY A 231 -0.29 15.64 20.49
C GLY A 231 -0.25 17.05 19.88
N VAL A 232 -0.60 18.07 20.67
CA VAL A 232 -0.22 19.47 20.40
C VAL A 232 0.92 19.83 21.35
N LEU A 233 2.00 20.38 20.81
CA LEU A 233 3.06 21.03 21.58
C LEU A 233 2.57 22.40 22.05
N ILE A 234 2.23 22.54 23.34
CA ILE A 234 2.02 23.85 23.95
C ILE A 234 3.31 24.29 24.64
N ARG A 235 3.97 25.30 24.06
CA ARG A 235 5.07 26.01 24.70
C ARG A 235 4.47 26.99 25.71
N LYS A 236 4.81 26.85 27.00
CA LYS A 236 4.54 27.89 27.99
C LYS A 236 5.42 29.10 27.64
N ALA A 237 4.80 30.26 27.45
CA ALA A 237 5.51 31.52 27.51
C ALA A 237 5.61 31.88 28.99
N ASP A 238 6.84 32.11 29.46
CA ASP A 238 7.11 32.69 30.78
C ASP A 238 6.71 34.17 30.82
#